data_AF-A0A963WAT0-F1
#
_entry.id   AF-A0A963WAT0-F1
#
_cell.length_a   1.000
_cell.length_b   1.000
_cell.length_c   1.000
_cell.angle_alpha   90.00
_cell.angle_beta   90.00
_cell.angle_gamma   90.00
#
_symmetry.space_group_name_H-M   'P 1'
#
loop_
_entity.id
_entity.type
_entity.pdbx_description
1 polymer ?
#
loop_
_entity_poly.entity_id
_entity_poly.type
_entity_poly.pdbx_seq_one_letter_code
_entity_poly.pdbx_strand_id
1 'polypeptide(L)'
;VMIPATLPKRFKIETITLAELPEKWNDPANRAHLQTLGSDWARSGRSAVLAVPSAVIPAETNYLINPLHPDFARIEIGTPQDFITDLRLIRK
;
A
#
# COMPACT_ATOMS: atom_id res chain seq x y z
N VAL A 1 6.96 0.04 16.41
CA VAL A 1 7.83 0.98 15.67
C VAL A 1 7.09 1.46 14.43
N MET A 2 7.21 2.74 14.09
CA MET A 2 6.69 3.37 12.89
C MET A 2 7.88 3.88 12.07
N ILE A 3 7.87 3.69 10.75
CA ILE A 3 8.91 4.23 9.86
C ILE A 3 8.21 5.17 8.88
N PRO A 4 8.45 6.49 8.96
CA PRO A 4 7.86 7.44 8.03
C PRO A 4 8.49 7.28 6.64
N ALA A 5 7.67 7.43 5.61
CA ALA A 5 8.12 7.49 4.22
C ALA A 5 7.55 8.75 3.57
N THR A 6 8.42 9.57 2.96
CA THR A 6 8.03 10.80 2.28
C THR A 6 8.17 10.61 0.77
N LEU A 7 7.08 10.88 0.05
CA LEU A 7 7.07 10.90 -1.41
C LEU A 7 7.37 12.34 -1.90
N PRO A 8 8.27 12.53 -2.87
CA PRO A 8 8.52 13.84 -3.48
C PRO A 8 7.25 14.49 -4.03
N LYS A 9 7.24 15.82 -4.15
CA LYS A 9 6.14 16.53 -4.82
C LYS A 9 5.99 16.02 -6.27
N ARG A 10 4.75 15.77 -6.69
CA ARG A 10 4.40 15.23 -8.03
C ARG A 10 5.03 13.86 -8.31
N PHE A 11 5.21 13.03 -7.29
CA PHE A 11 5.59 11.63 -7.48
C PHE A 11 4.46 10.86 -8.17
N LYS A 12 4.80 10.02 -9.15
CA LYS A 12 3.80 9.22 -9.86
C LYS A 12 3.27 8.13 -8.92
N ILE A 13 1.97 8.17 -8.67
CA ILE A 13 1.24 7.17 -7.92
C ILE A 13 0.19 6.58 -8.85
N GLU A 14 0.33 5.30 -9.16
CA GLU A 14 -0.74 4.55 -9.85
C GLU A 14 -1.84 4.26 -8.84
N THR A 15 -3.10 4.23 -9.27
CA THR A 15 -4.24 4.02 -8.37
C THR A 15 -5.13 2.92 -8.92
N ILE A 16 -5.50 1.98 -8.06
CA ILE A 16 -6.60 1.06 -8.29
C ILE A 16 -7.77 1.54 -7.43
N THR A 17 -8.90 1.81 -8.07
CA THR A 17 -10.13 2.21 -7.42
C THR A 17 -10.96 0.98 -7.03
N LEU A 18 -11.93 1.16 -6.13
CA LEU A 18 -12.86 0.09 -5.76
C LEU A 18 -13.64 -0.47 -6.96
N ALA A 19 -13.91 0.35 -7.97
CA ALA A 19 -14.63 -0.07 -9.18
C ALA A 19 -13.81 -0.99 -10.09
N GLU A 20 -12.49 -1.01 -9.94
CA GLU A 20 -11.57 -1.86 -10.70
C GLU A 20 -11.32 -3.21 -9.99
N LEU A 21 -11.79 -3.36 -8.75
CA LEU A 21 -11.67 -4.59 -7.99
C LEU A 21 -12.88 -5.50 -8.23
N PRO A 22 -12.70 -6.84 -8.13
CA PRO A 22 -13.81 -7.77 -8.27
C PRO A 22 -14.85 -7.59 -7.17
N GLU A 23 -16.06 -8.12 -7.40
CA GLU A 23 -17.08 -8.15 -6.35
C GLU A 23 -16.55 -8.90 -5.11
N LYS A 24 -16.84 -8.38 -3.91
CA LYS A 24 -16.36 -8.91 -2.64
C LYS A 24 -14.84 -9.13 -2.62
N TRP A 25 -14.07 -8.23 -3.26
CA TRP A 25 -12.62 -8.34 -3.39
C TRP A 25 -11.88 -8.63 -2.07
N ASN A 26 -12.38 -8.14 -0.94
CA ASN A 26 -11.77 -8.33 0.37
C ASN A 26 -12.11 -9.68 1.03
N ASP A 27 -12.91 -10.54 0.36
CA ASP A 27 -13.12 -11.92 0.77
C ASP A 27 -11.82 -12.74 0.60
N PRO A 28 -11.46 -13.61 1.58
CA PRO A 28 -10.35 -14.55 1.43
C PRO A 28 -10.32 -15.33 0.10
N ALA A 29 -11.48 -15.62 -0.50
CA ALA A 29 -11.59 -16.29 -1.80
C ALA A 29 -10.92 -15.51 -2.95
N ASN A 30 -10.87 -14.18 -2.86
CA ASN A 30 -10.27 -13.31 -3.88
C ASN A 30 -8.78 -13.07 -3.69
N ARG A 31 -8.16 -13.60 -2.62
CA ARG A 31 -6.75 -13.34 -2.27
C ARG A 31 -5.78 -13.64 -3.42
N ALA A 32 -5.94 -14.79 -4.08
CA ALA A 32 -5.05 -15.18 -5.18
C ALA A 32 -5.13 -14.21 -6.36
N HIS A 33 -6.34 -13.74 -6.70
CA HIS A 33 -6.56 -12.77 -7.76
C HIS A 33 -5.89 -11.42 -7.44
N LEU A 34 -6.05 -10.92 -6.21
CA LEU A 34 -5.39 -9.67 -5.77
C LEU A 34 -3.86 -9.78 -5.73
N GLN A 35 -3.34 -10.95 -5.34
CA GLN A 35 -1.89 -11.21 -5.37
C GLN A 35 -1.34 -11.18 -6.78
N THR A 36 -2.06 -11.75 -7.76
CA THR A 36 -1.69 -11.66 -9.18
C THR A 36 -1.69 -10.21 -9.65
N LEU A 37 -2.76 -9.45 -9.35
CA LEU A 37 -2.87 -8.03 -9.71
C LEU A 37 -1.68 -7.20 -9.19
N GLY A 38 -1.34 -7.36 -7.90
CA GLY A 38 -0.18 -6.69 -7.30
C GLY A 38 1.16 -7.18 -7.87
N SER A 39 1.30 -8.47 -8.16
CA SER A 39 2.53 -9.03 -8.74
C SER A 39 2.77 -8.53 -10.16
N ASP A 40 1.72 -8.44 -10.96
CA ASP A 40 1.81 -7.96 -12.34
C ASP A 40 2.11 -6.47 -12.39
N TRP A 41 1.51 -5.68 -11.50
CA TRP A 41 1.92 -4.29 -11.30
C TRP A 41 3.41 -4.20 -10.95
N ALA A 42 3.88 -4.93 -9.93
CA ALA A 42 5.28 -4.86 -9.48
C ALA A 42 6.27 -5.28 -10.59
N ARG A 43 5.97 -6.35 -11.35
CA ARG A 43 6.80 -6.80 -12.48
C ARG A 43 6.79 -5.83 -13.64
N SER A 44 5.67 -5.15 -13.89
CA SER A 44 5.55 -4.23 -15.02
C SER A 44 6.43 -2.98 -14.89
N GLY A 45 6.83 -2.62 -13.66
CA GLY A 45 7.68 -1.46 -13.42
C GLY A 45 7.08 -0.13 -13.91
N ARG A 46 5.74 -0.02 -14.00
CA ARG A 46 5.07 1.19 -14.50
C ARG A 46 5.07 2.37 -13.51
N SER A 47 5.22 2.08 -12.22
CA SER A 47 5.26 3.06 -11.14
C SER A 47 5.97 2.48 -9.92
N ALA A 48 6.56 3.35 -9.08
CA ALA A 48 7.18 2.97 -7.81
C ALA A 48 6.15 2.79 -6.68
N VAL A 49 4.99 3.42 -6.79
CA VAL A 49 3.94 3.42 -5.75
C VAL A 49 2.58 3.14 -6.38
N LEU A 50 1.83 2.25 -5.74
CA LEU A 50 0.43 1.93 -6.07
C LEU A 50 -0.45 2.24 -4.87
N ALA A 51 -1.41 3.15 -5.05
CA ALA A 51 -2.52 3.37 -4.13
C ALA A 51 -3.60 2.31 -4.36
N VAL A 52 -4.00 1.62 -3.30
CA VAL A 52 -5.05 0.59 -3.31
C VAL A 52 -6.04 0.81 -2.16
N PRO A 53 -7.29 0.37 -2.27
CA PRO A 53 -8.24 0.44 -1.17
C PRO A 53 -7.79 -0.42 0.02
N SER A 54 -8.08 0.02 1.24
CA SER A 54 -7.88 -0.79 2.44
C SER A 54 -8.95 -1.87 2.57
N ALA A 55 -8.54 -3.12 2.82
CA ALA A 55 -9.47 -4.25 2.97
C ALA A 55 -10.29 -4.16 4.27
N VAL A 56 -9.78 -3.42 5.26
CA VAL A 56 -10.42 -3.21 6.57
C VAL A 56 -11.40 -2.03 6.49
N ILE A 57 -10.96 -0.92 5.91
CA ILE A 57 -11.76 0.31 5.78
C ILE A 57 -11.69 0.75 4.31
N PRO A 58 -12.63 0.34 3.43
CA PRO A 58 -12.56 0.62 1.99
C PRO A 58 -12.50 2.10 1.60
N ALA A 59 -12.87 3.01 2.51
CA ALA A 59 -12.75 4.45 2.33
C ALA A 59 -11.32 4.98 2.54
N GLU A 60 -10.42 4.17 3.10
CA GLU A 60 -9.01 4.48 3.30
C GLU A 60 -8.14 3.84 2.21
N THR A 61 -6.93 4.39 2.05
CA THR A 61 -5.97 3.99 1.02
C THR A 61 -4.72 3.41 1.66
N ASN A 62 -4.33 2.22 1.20
CA ASN A 62 -3.01 1.66 1.44
C ASN A 62 -2.09 1.97 0.26
N TYR A 63 -0.78 2.06 0.52
CA TYR A 63 0.22 2.25 -0.52
C TYR A 63 1.14 1.04 -0.58
N LEU A 64 1.25 0.43 -1.76
CA LEU A 64 2.28 -0.56 -2.07
C LEU A 64 3.48 0.17 -2.68
N ILE A 65 4.68 -0.23 -2.27
CA ILE A 65 5.93 0.37 -2.73
C ILE A 65 6.75 -0.72 -3.42
N ASN A 66 7.20 -0.46 -4.65
CA ASN A 66 8.02 -1.39 -5.42
C ASN A 66 9.51 -1.02 -5.29
N PRO A 67 10.30 -1.75 -4.49
CA PRO A 67 11.73 -1.45 -4.30
C PRO A 67 12.59 -1.68 -5.55
N LEU A 68 12.08 -2.43 -6.53
CA LEU A 68 12.80 -2.71 -7.78
C LEU A 68 12.57 -1.61 -8.85
N HIS A 69 11.66 -0.67 -8.61
CA HIS A 69 11.42 0.43 -9.54
C HIS A 69 12.50 1.52 -9.40
N PRO A 70 13.05 2.09 -10.49
CA PRO A 70 14.11 3.11 -10.41
C PRO A 70 13.75 4.33 -9.53
N ASP A 71 12.50 4.79 -9.59
CA ASP A 71 12.03 5.90 -8.75
C ASP A 71 11.94 5.57 -7.24
N PHE A 72 12.07 4.31 -6.81
CA PHE A 72 12.10 3.95 -5.39
C PHE A 72 13.21 4.71 -4.64
N ALA A 73 14.37 4.92 -5.29
CA ALA A 73 15.50 5.65 -4.72
C ALA A 73 15.19 7.12 -4.39
N ARG A 74 14.05 7.65 -4.88
CA ARG A 74 13.59 9.01 -4.59
C ARG A 74 12.63 9.08 -3.41
N ILE A 75 12.19 7.93 -2.89
CA ILE A 75 11.36 7.86 -1.69
C ILE A 75 12.27 8.03 -0.48
N GLU A 76 11.99 9.02 0.35
CA GLU A 76 12.75 9.26 1.56
C GLU A 76 12.19 8.38 2.68
N ILE A 77 13.02 7.46 3.19
CA ILE A 77 12.70 6.62 4.34
C ILE A 77 13.29 7.29 5.57
N GLY A 78 12.43 7.75 6.48
CA GLY A 78 12.86 8.42 7.70
C GLY A 78 13.27 7.44 8.80
N THR A 79 13.65 8.00 9.95
CA THR A 79 14.13 7.20 11.08
C THR A 79 13.00 6.39 11.73
N PRO A 80 13.25 5.16 12.18
CA PRO A 80 12.29 4.42 12.98
C PRO A 80 11.93 5.18 14.26
N GLN A 81 10.63 5.26 14.56
CA GLN A 81 10.07 5.94 15.72
C GLN A 81 9.28 4.96 16.58
N ASP A 82 9.16 5.23 17.88
CA ASP A 82 8.29 4.45 18.74
C ASP A 82 6.84 4.64 18.32
N PHE A 83 6.15 3.51 18.14
CA PHE A 83 4.72 3.50 17.89
C PHE A 83 4.05 3.19 19.21
N ILE A 84 3.55 4.23 19.87
CA ILE A 84 2.88 4.10 21.16
C ILE A 84 1.43 3.71 20.88
N THR A 85 1.15 2.42 20.98
CA THR A 85 -0.22 1.90 20.94
C THR A 85 -0.95 2.34 22.21
N ASP A 86 -2.15 2.88 22.06
CA ASP A 86 -3.00 3.19 23.21
C ASP A 86 -3.23 1.93 24.05
N LEU A 87 -2.85 1.97 25.32
CA LEU A 87 -2.93 0.81 26.22
C LEU A 87 -4.37 0.30 26.42
N ARG A 88 -5.39 1.13 26.14
CA ARG A 88 -6.80 0.73 26.16
C ARG A 88 -7.14 -0.25 25.03
N LEU A 89 -6.37 -0.29 23.95
CA LEU A 89 -6.52 -1.30 22.89
C LEU A 89 -6.07 -2.70 23.32
N ILE A 90 -5.26 -2.79 24.39
CA ILE A 90 -4.63 -4.04 24.85
C ILE A 90 -5.42 -4.67 26.03
N ARG A 91 -6.20 -3.88 26.76
CA ARG A 91 -7.04 -4.40 27.86
C ARG A 91 -8.36 -4.94 27.32
N LYS A 92 -8.51 -6.26 27.37
CA LYS A 92 -9.82 -6.93 27.33
C LYS A 92 -10.61 -6.66 28.61
#